data_AF-A0A4Z2IU09-F1
#
_entry.id   AF-A0A4Z2IU09-F1
#
_cell.length_a   1.000
_cell.length_b   1.000
_cell.length_c   1.000
_cell.angle_alpha   90.00
_cell.angle_beta   90.00
_cell.angle_gamma   90.00
#
_symmetry.space_group_name_H-M   'P 1'
#
loop_
_entity.id
_entity.type
_entity.pdbx_description
1 polymer ?
#
loop_
_entity_poly.entity_id
_entity_poly.type
_entity_poly.pdbx_seq_one_letter_code
_entity_poly.pdbx_strand_id
1 'polypeptide(L)'
;MKKEKVGEDNEPPSYQEATAGYEEMQAQFVWDDKNIRRTFIRKTLSMAFMMGFVSSFYNTKSVVLCLGITALVCLSVTIFSFQSRIDVTSCQGLLFSLCMVMLLCAFTFSIVVPFGYVPWLHAIYASLGAIVFTLFLAYDTQLLLGNKRYSLSPEEYVFATLSLYLDIIYLFSFMLQIFGGGRDPLGPQPQG
;
A
#
# COMPACT_ATOMS: atom_id res chain seq x y z
N MET A 1 49.29 5.52 -52.55
CA MET A 1 49.29 4.20 -51.89
C MET A 1 49.41 4.39 -50.38
N LYS A 2 48.35 4.13 -49.62
CA LYS A 2 48.41 3.86 -48.18
C LYS A 2 47.36 2.78 -47.91
N LYS A 3 47.84 1.57 -47.59
CA LYS A 3 46.99 0.44 -47.18
C LYS A 3 46.71 0.64 -45.69
N GLU A 4 45.44 0.80 -45.33
CA GLU A 4 45.01 0.71 -43.94
C GLU A 4 44.89 -0.77 -43.59
N LYS A 5 45.58 -1.19 -42.53
CA LYS A 5 45.55 -2.57 -42.03
C LYS A 5 44.21 -2.76 -41.31
N VAL A 6 43.40 -3.70 -41.80
CA VAL A 6 42.26 -4.24 -41.07
C VAL A 6 42.83 -5.05 -39.90
N GLY A 7 42.67 -4.52 -38.68
CA GLY A 7 43.00 -5.18 -37.42
C GLY A 7 42.10 -6.38 -37.20
N GLU A 8 42.72 -7.48 -36.83
CA GLU A 8 42.16 -8.83 -36.66
C GLU A 8 41.81 -9.02 -35.18
N ASP A 9 40.93 -8.14 -34.68
CA ASP A 9 40.53 -8.07 -33.27
C ASP A 9 39.03 -7.68 -33.13
N ASN A 10 38.23 -8.09 -34.10
CA ASN A 10 36.78 -7.89 -34.12
C ASN A 10 36.01 -9.21 -33.94
N GLU A 11 36.33 -9.97 -32.89
CA GLU A 11 35.38 -11.00 -32.43
C GLU A 11 34.22 -10.26 -31.75
N PRO A 12 32.96 -10.50 -32.17
CA PRO A 12 31.82 -9.88 -31.51
C PRO A 12 31.82 -10.29 -30.03
N PRO A 13 31.46 -9.38 -29.10
CA PRO A 13 31.44 -9.67 -27.69
C PRO A 13 30.62 -10.94 -27.43
N SER A 14 31.09 -11.78 -26.50
CA SER A 14 30.37 -12.99 -26.11
C SER A 14 28.93 -12.63 -25.76
N TYR A 15 27.96 -13.47 -26.13
CA TYR A 15 26.55 -13.24 -25.79
C TYR A 15 26.36 -12.90 -24.31
N GLN A 16 27.19 -13.46 -23.41
CA GLN A 16 27.15 -13.15 -21.99
C GLN A 16 27.60 -11.72 -21.65
N GLU A 17 28.63 -11.18 -22.30
CA GLU A 17 29.06 -9.78 -22.12
C GLU A 17 28.07 -8.80 -22.75
N ALA A 18 27.51 -9.14 -23.92
CA ALA A 18 26.48 -8.35 -24.56
C ALA A 18 25.22 -8.27 -23.67
N THR A 19 24.79 -9.38 -23.06
CA THR A 19 23.64 -9.40 -22.14
C THR A 19 23.94 -8.79 -20.78
N ALA A 20 25.18 -8.86 -20.27
CA ALA A 20 25.56 -8.21 -19.01
C ALA A 20 25.40 -6.69 -19.11
N GLY A 21 25.75 -6.10 -20.25
CA GLY A 21 25.51 -4.68 -20.52
C GLY A 21 24.02 -4.31 -20.59
N TYR A 22 23.16 -5.22 -21.08
CA TYR A 22 21.71 -5.01 -21.04
C TYR A 22 21.15 -5.13 -19.62
N GLU A 23 21.58 -6.10 -18.81
CA GLU A 23 21.14 -6.25 -17.42
C GLU A 23 21.56 -5.06 -16.55
N GLU A 24 22.80 -4.58 -16.70
CA GLU A 24 23.29 -3.39 -15.99
C GLU A 24 22.66 -2.09 -16.51
N MET A 25 22.49 -1.91 -17.84
CA MET A 25 21.78 -0.74 -18.38
C MET A 25 20.30 -0.74 -18.01
N GLN A 26 19.63 -1.90 -18.00
CA GLN A 26 18.25 -2.01 -17.52
C GLN A 26 18.18 -1.69 -16.03
N ALA A 27 19.07 -2.22 -15.18
CA ALA A 27 19.08 -1.89 -13.75
C ALA A 27 19.41 -0.40 -13.47
N GLN A 28 20.27 0.21 -14.29
CA GLN A 28 20.71 1.60 -14.15
C GLN A 28 19.71 2.63 -14.72
N PHE A 29 18.99 2.33 -15.80
CA PHE A 29 17.94 3.22 -16.33
C PHE A 29 16.62 3.11 -15.55
N VAL A 30 16.38 2.00 -14.85
CA VAL A 30 15.08 1.69 -14.21
C VAL A 30 14.89 2.39 -12.86
N TRP A 31 15.94 2.70 -12.10
CA TRP A 31 15.79 3.35 -10.80
C TRP A 31 16.47 4.72 -10.67
N ASP A 32 17.17 5.24 -11.68
CA ASP A 32 18.01 6.43 -11.49
C ASP A 32 17.26 7.77 -11.54
N ASP A 33 15.95 7.80 -11.83
CA ASP A 33 15.20 9.05 -11.75
C ASP A 33 15.07 9.50 -10.29
N LYS A 34 16.03 10.36 -9.91
CA LYS A 34 16.18 10.96 -8.59
C LYS A 34 14.88 11.65 -8.15
N ASN A 35 14.05 12.10 -9.09
CA ASN A 35 12.76 12.73 -8.78
C ASN A 35 11.71 11.71 -8.35
N ILE A 36 11.68 10.53 -8.96
CA ILE A 36 10.79 9.43 -8.57
C ILE A 36 11.16 8.94 -7.17
N ARG A 37 12.46 8.66 -6.94
CA ARG A 37 12.94 8.24 -5.61
C ARG A 37 12.61 9.27 -4.53
N ARG A 38 12.86 10.56 -4.80
CA ARG A 38 12.53 11.65 -3.87
C ARG A 38 11.03 11.76 -3.61
N THR A 39 10.19 11.53 -4.61
CA THR A 39 8.73 11.62 -4.46
C THR A 39 8.19 10.45 -3.67
N PHE A 40 8.65 9.23 -3.94
CA PHE A 40 8.34 8.04 -3.16
C PHE A 40 8.69 8.23 -1.68
N ILE A 41 9.95 8.61 -1.39
CA ILE A 41 10.45 8.82 -0.02
C ILE A 41 9.66 9.91 0.70
N ARG A 42 9.39 11.04 0.04
CA ARG A 42 8.58 12.12 0.65
C ARG A 42 7.16 11.66 0.98
N LYS A 43 6.53 10.87 0.10
CA LYS A 43 5.16 10.39 0.30
C LYS A 43 5.07 9.38 1.43
N THR A 44 5.95 8.38 1.46
CA THR A 44 5.97 7.37 2.52
C THR A 44 6.28 7.99 3.88
N LEU A 45 7.27 8.88 3.96
CA LEU A 45 7.61 9.60 5.20
C LEU A 45 6.47 10.49 5.70
N SER A 46 5.83 11.27 4.81
CA SER A 46 4.72 12.15 5.19
C SER A 46 3.54 11.35 5.76
N MET A 47 3.16 10.25 5.10
CA MET A 47 2.09 9.38 5.58
C MET A 47 2.47 8.66 6.89
N ALA A 48 3.71 8.17 7.01
CA ALA A 48 4.19 7.53 8.23
C ALA A 48 4.19 8.51 9.42
N PHE A 49 4.60 9.76 9.19
CA PHE A 49 4.56 10.80 10.22
C PHE A 49 3.13 11.11 10.66
N MET A 50 2.20 11.31 9.71
CA MET A 50 0.79 11.54 10.01
C MET A 50 0.16 10.36 10.77
N MET A 51 0.44 9.13 10.34
CA MET A 51 -0.05 7.93 11.03
C MET A 51 0.57 7.76 12.41
N GLY A 52 1.85 8.08 12.57
CA GLY A 52 2.53 8.11 13.86
C GLY A 52 1.89 9.11 14.82
N PHE A 53 1.59 10.32 14.35
CA PHE A 53 0.86 11.32 15.12
C PHE A 53 -0.54 10.83 15.54
N VAL A 54 -1.31 10.24 14.61
CA VAL A 54 -2.62 9.65 14.93
C VAL A 54 -2.50 8.54 15.97
N SER A 55 -1.49 7.66 15.84
CA SER A 55 -1.27 6.57 16.80
C SER A 55 -0.94 7.06 18.21
N SER A 56 -0.40 8.28 18.36
CA SER A 56 -0.11 8.89 19.66
C SER A 56 -1.37 9.18 20.49
N PHE A 57 -2.56 9.22 19.87
CA PHE A 57 -3.83 9.37 20.58
C PHE A 57 -4.38 8.03 21.11
N TYR A 58 -3.72 6.91 20.82
CA TYR A 58 -4.13 5.58 21.22
C TYR A 58 -3.14 4.96 22.22
N ASN A 59 -3.63 4.06 23.07
CA ASN A 59 -2.78 3.34 24.02
C ASN A 59 -1.78 2.43 23.28
N THR A 60 -0.54 2.36 23.78
CA THR A 60 0.52 1.52 23.19
C THR A 60 0.10 0.05 23.06
N LYS A 61 -0.64 -0.47 24.04
CA LYS A 61 -1.18 -1.85 24.00
C LYS A 61 -2.11 -2.05 22.79
N SER A 62 -3.05 -1.14 22.57
CA SER A 62 -3.97 -1.18 21.43
C SER A 62 -3.24 -1.00 20.10
N VAL A 63 -2.24 -0.12 20.05
CA VAL A 63 -1.42 0.11 18.86
C VAL A 63 -0.65 -1.14 18.45
N VAL A 64 0.04 -1.79 19.38
CA VAL A 64 0.79 -3.04 19.11
C VAL A 64 -0.16 -4.17 18.71
N LEU A 65 -1.32 -4.29 19.36
CA LEU A 65 -2.35 -5.27 18.98
C LEU A 65 -2.86 -5.03 17.55
N CYS A 66 -3.18 -3.79 17.19
CA CYS A 66 -3.62 -3.44 15.84
C CYS A 66 -2.54 -3.71 14.79
N LEU A 67 -1.27 -3.41 15.09
CA LEU A 67 -0.15 -3.74 14.21
C LEU A 67 -0.07 -5.25 13.97
N GLY A 68 -0.22 -6.06 15.03
CA GLY A 68 -0.24 -7.52 14.91
C GLY A 68 -1.39 -8.04 14.05
N ILE A 69 -2.60 -7.52 14.26
CA ILE A 69 -3.79 -7.92 13.47
C ILE A 69 -3.62 -7.50 12.00
N THR A 70 -3.21 -6.26 11.72
CA THR A 70 -2.98 -5.79 10.35
C THR A 70 -1.92 -6.63 9.65
N ALA A 71 -0.83 -7.01 10.33
CA ALA A 71 0.18 -7.90 9.77
C ALA A 71 -0.37 -9.29 9.44
N LEU A 72 -1.17 -9.87 10.34
CA LEU A 72 -1.83 -11.17 10.10
C LEU A 72 -2.82 -11.10 8.94
N VAL A 73 -3.63 -10.04 8.85
CA VAL A 73 -4.57 -9.82 7.74
C VAL A 73 -3.79 -9.67 6.43
N CYS A 74 -2.73 -8.86 6.42
CA CYS A 74 -1.88 -8.69 5.25
C CYS A 74 -1.28 -10.01 4.78
N LEU A 75 -0.69 -10.79 5.68
CA LEU A 75 -0.15 -12.12 5.34
C LEU A 75 -1.22 -13.07 4.82
N SER A 76 -2.39 -13.11 5.48
CA SER A 76 -3.51 -13.96 5.07
C SER A 76 -4.01 -13.61 3.68
N VAL A 77 -4.19 -12.31 3.40
CA VAL A 77 -4.60 -11.79 2.09
C VAL A 77 -3.54 -12.08 1.04
N THR A 78 -2.26 -11.86 1.33
CA THR A 78 -1.18 -12.14 0.40
C THR A 78 -1.15 -13.63 0.02
N ILE A 79 -1.23 -14.54 1.01
CA ILE A 79 -1.30 -15.98 0.78
C ILE A 79 -2.55 -16.35 -0.02
N PHE A 80 -3.70 -15.77 0.31
CA PHE A 80 -4.96 -15.97 -0.43
C PHE A 80 -4.84 -15.49 -1.87
N SER A 81 -4.25 -14.31 -2.13
CA SER A 81 -4.04 -13.77 -3.47
C SER A 81 -3.12 -14.62 -4.33
N PHE A 82 -2.17 -15.35 -3.73
CA PHE A 82 -1.34 -16.33 -4.46
C PHE A 82 -2.09 -17.62 -4.84
N GLN A 83 -2.99 -18.08 -3.97
CA GLN A 83 -3.69 -19.35 -4.16
C GLN A 83 -5.01 -19.20 -4.93
N SER A 84 -5.65 -18.04 -4.83
CA SER A 84 -6.96 -17.80 -5.38
C SER A 84 -6.91 -17.85 -6.91
N ARG A 85 -7.72 -18.75 -7.47
CA ARG A 85 -8.03 -18.80 -8.91
C ARG A 85 -9.09 -17.77 -9.31
N ILE A 86 -9.62 -17.01 -8.33
CA ILE A 86 -10.63 -15.97 -8.53
C ILE A 86 -9.91 -14.66 -8.74
N ASP A 87 -10.03 -14.10 -9.95
CA ASP A 87 -9.50 -12.78 -10.31
C ASP A 87 -10.36 -11.68 -9.65
N VAL A 88 -9.99 -11.26 -8.43
CA VAL A 88 -10.60 -10.10 -7.75
C VAL A 88 -10.36 -8.83 -8.58
N THR A 89 -9.33 -8.83 -9.43
CA THR A 89 -9.04 -7.77 -10.41
C THR A 89 -10.21 -7.50 -11.37
N SER A 90 -11.00 -8.51 -11.73
CA SER A 90 -12.17 -8.33 -12.61
C SER A 90 -13.30 -7.52 -11.96
N CYS A 91 -13.27 -7.35 -10.64
CA CYS A 91 -14.23 -6.54 -9.87
C CYS A 91 -13.75 -5.10 -9.62
N GLN A 92 -12.87 -4.54 -10.47
CA GLN A 92 -12.41 -3.15 -10.35
C GLN A 92 -13.57 -2.14 -10.21
N GLY A 93 -14.68 -2.35 -10.94
CA GLY A 93 -15.88 -1.51 -10.82
C GLY A 93 -16.58 -1.59 -9.45
N LEU A 94 -16.54 -2.74 -8.78
CA LEU A 94 -17.09 -2.91 -7.43
C LEU A 94 -16.24 -2.16 -6.40
N LEU A 95 -14.91 -2.24 -6.50
CA LEU A 95 -14.01 -1.52 -5.60
C LEU A 95 -14.15 -0.01 -5.76
N PHE A 96 -14.26 0.49 -7.00
CA PHE A 96 -14.55 1.90 -7.25
C PHE A 96 -15.88 2.34 -6.61
N SER A 97 -16.92 1.51 -6.73
CA SER A 97 -18.20 1.77 -6.08
C SER A 97 -18.09 1.80 -4.55
N LEU A 98 -17.39 0.84 -3.94
CA LEU A 98 -17.17 0.79 -2.48
C LEU A 98 -16.38 2.01 -1.97
N CYS A 99 -15.37 2.47 -2.73
CA CYS A 99 -14.63 3.68 -2.41
C CYS A 99 -15.54 4.92 -2.42
N MET A 100 -16.41 5.04 -3.43
CA MET A 100 -17.39 6.15 -3.50
C MET A 100 -18.35 6.13 -2.32
N VAL A 101 -18.85 4.94 -1.92
CA VAL A 101 -19.70 4.80 -0.73
C VAL A 101 -18.96 5.26 0.53
N MET A 102 -17.72 4.80 0.73
CA MET A 102 -16.90 5.23 1.87
C MET A 102 -16.64 6.74 1.90
N LEU A 103 -16.42 7.36 0.74
CA LEU A 103 -16.24 8.80 0.59
C LEU A 103 -17.51 9.57 0.98
N LEU A 104 -18.66 9.13 0.49
CA LEU A 104 -19.95 9.74 0.82
C LEU A 104 -20.26 9.60 2.31
N CYS A 105 -20.02 8.42 2.90
CA CYS A 105 -20.14 8.21 4.34
C CYS A 105 -19.22 9.15 5.13
N ALA A 106 -17.94 9.29 4.74
CA ALA A 106 -17.00 10.20 5.40
C ALA A 106 -17.47 11.66 5.34
N PHE A 107 -18.02 12.08 4.20
CA PHE A 107 -18.58 13.41 4.02
C PHE A 107 -19.81 13.63 4.92
N THR A 108 -20.71 12.65 4.99
CA THR A 108 -21.86 12.69 5.92
C THR A 108 -21.40 12.78 7.37
N PHE A 109 -20.40 11.98 7.78
CA PHE A 109 -19.83 12.05 9.13
C PHE A 109 -19.23 13.42 9.45
N SER A 110 -18.50 14.01 8.50
CA SER A 110 -17.91 15.35 8.68
C SER A 110 -18.97 16.42 8.94
N ILE A 111 -20.15 16.29 8.35
CA ILE A 111 -21.29 17.19 8.58
C ILE A 111 -22.01 16.88 9.90
N VAL A 112 -22.14 15.61 10.27
CA VAL A 112 -22.90 15.16 11.46
C VAL A 112 -22.13 15.39 12.77
N VAL A 113 -20.80 15.24 12.77
CA VAL A 113 -19.96 15.36 13.97
C VAL A 113 -20.19 16.68 14.74
N PRO A 114 -20.29 17.87 14.09
CA PRO A 114 -20.65 19.12 14.76
C PRO A 114 -22.00 19.12 15.50
N PHE A 115 -22.95 18.25 15.12
CA PHE A 115 -24.28 18.17 15.72
C PHE A 115 -24.40 17.09 16.82
N GLY A 116 -23.38 16.25 16.99
CA GLY A 116 -23.32 15.22 18.04
C GLY A 116 -22.57 13.97 17.61
N TYR A 117 -21.68 13.48 18.48
CA TYR A 117 -20.91 12.26 18.23
C TYR A 117 -21.72 11.00 18.52
N VAL A 118 -21.78 10.07 17.57
CA VAL A 118 -22.53 8.82 17.66
C VAL A 118 -21.57 7.63 17.62
N PRO A 119 -21.24 6.99 18.76
CA PRO A 119 -20.19 5.97 18.84
C PRO A 119 -20.47 4.71 18.00
N TRP A 120 -21.71 4.24 17.94
CA TRP A 120 -22.08 3.03 17.20
C TRP A 120 -21.96 3.24 15.68
N LEU A 121 -22.31 4.44 15.20
CA LEU A 121 -22.15 4.83 13.79
C LEU A 121 -20.66 4.78 13.42
N HIS A 122 -19.79 5.38 14.25
CA HIS A 122 -18.34 5.37 14.05
C HIS A 122 -17.77 3.95 14.00
N ALA A 123 -18.23 3.06 14.89
CA ALA A 123 -17.82 1.66 14.89
C ALA A 123 -18.21 0.92 13.59
N ILE A 124 -19.41 1.18 13.06
CA ILE A 124 -19.85 0.61 11.77
C ILE A 124 -18.98 1.14 10.63
N TYR A 125 -18.72 2.45 10.60
CA TYR A 125 -17.86 3.06 9.58
C TYR A 125 -16.45 2.48 9.60
N ALA A 126 -15.86 2.33 10.80
CA ALA A 126 -14.54 1.75 10.93
C ALA A 126 -14.49 0.28 10.51
N SER A 127 -15.52 -0.49 10.85
CA SER A 127 -15.66 -1.91 10.44
C SER A 127 -15.81 -2.05 8.92
N LEU A 128 -16.66 -1.23 8.30
CA LEU A 128 -16.85 -1.24 6.84
C LEU A 128 -15.55 -0.84 6.13
N GLY A 129 -14.87 0.20 6.63
CA GLY A 129 -13.57 0.64 6.12
C GLY A 129 -12.52 -0.47 6.18
N ALA A 130 -12.42 -1.19 7.30
CA ALA A 130 -11.50 -2.32 7.44
C ALA A 130 -11.77 -3.43 6.41
N ILE A 131 -13.04 -3.79 6.18
CA ILE A 131 -13.42 -4.80 5.18
C ILE A 131 -13.07 -4.32 3.77
N VAL A 132 -13.43 -3.08 3.41
CA VAL A 132 -13.16 -2.51 2.09
C VAL A 132 -11.66 -2.42 1.83
N PHE A 133 -10.85 -1.94 2.77
CA PHE A 133 -9.40 -1.88 2.61
C PHE A 133 -8.72 -3.25 2.59
N THR A 134 -9.31 -4.27 3.23
CA THR A 134 -8.86 -5.66 3.08
C THR A 134 -9.11 -6.18 1.65
N LEU A 135 -10.23 -5.79 1.02
CA LEU A 135 -10.52 -6.11 -0.38
C LEU A 135 -9.61 -5.35 -1.35
N PHE A 136 -9.32 -4.08 -1.08
CA PHE A 136 -8.33 -3.30 -1.85
C PHE A 136 -6.94 -3.93 -1.75
N LEU A 137 -6.50 -4.31 -0.55
CA LEU A 137 -5.23 -5.00 -0.36
C LEU A 137 -5.16 -6.30 -1.18
N ALA A 138 -6.26 -7.06 -1.24
CA ALA A 138 -6.33 -8.27 -2.06
C ALA A 138 -6.21 -7.95 -3.56
N TYR A 139 -6.91 -6.91 -4.02
CA TYR A 139 -6.86 -6.43 -5.41
C TYR A 139 -5.48 -5.91 -5.80
N ASP A 140 -4.88 -5.02 -5.01
CA ASP A 140 -3.56 -4.45 -5.28
C ASP A 140 -2.47 -5.53 -5.25
N THR A 141 -2.58 -6.48 -4.32
CA THR A 141 -1.70 -7.65 -4.28
C THR A 141 -1.87 -8.52 -5.54
N GLN A 142 -3.10 -8.78 -5.98
CA GLN A 142 -3.34 -9.54 -7.20
C GLN A 142 -2.91 -8.81 -8.47
N LEU A 143 -3.05 -7.48 -8.53
CA LEU A 143 -2.59 -6.66 -9.64
C LEU A 143 -1.06 -6.69 -9.74
N LEU A 144 -0.37 -6.57 -8.60
CA LEU A 144 1.08 -6.67 -8.51
C LEU A 144 1.59 -8.08 -8.89
N LEU A 145 0.88 -9.13 -8.49
CA LEU A 145 1.26 -10.53 -8.75
C LEU A 145 0.82 -11.05 -10.13
N GLY A 146 -0.26 -10.52 -10.69
CA GLY A 146 -0.89 -10.96 -11.93
C GLY A 146 -0.23 -10.42 -13.18
N ASN A 147 0.57 -9.36 -13.08
CA ASN A 147 1.23 -8.71 -14.22
C ASN A 147 2.49 -9.47 -14.71
N LYS A 148 2.41 -10.80 -14.84
CA LYS A 148 3.55 -11.71 -15.08
C LYS A 148 4.09 -11.76 -16.51
N ARG A 149 3.76 -10.81 -17.40
CA ARG A 149 4.03 -10.96 -18.84
C ARG A 149 4.71 -9.81 -19.57
N TYR A 150 4.93 -8.66 -18.94
CA TYR A 150 5.65 -7.55 -19.54
C TYR A 150 6.53 -6.88 -18.48
N SER A 151 7.71 -6.42 -18.88
CA SER A 151 8.57 -5.59 -18.05
C SER A 151 7.78 -4.39 -17.53
N LEU A 152 7.22 -4.53 -16.33
CA LEU A 152 6.55 -3.44 -15.60
C LEU A 152 7.50 -2.25 -15.64
N SER A 153 7.02 -1.11 -16.11
CA SER A 153 7.82 0.10 -16.01
C SER A 153 8.15 0.30 -14.52
N PRO A 154 9.38 0.67 -14.16
CA PRO A 154 9.72 0.98 -12.77
C PRO A 154 8.75 1.95 -12.11
N GLU A 155 8.20 2.88 -12.89
CA GLU A 155 7.17 3.82 -12.46
C GLU A 155 5.90 3.11 -11.99
N GLU A 156 5.43 2.10 -12.73
CA GLU A 156 4.23 1.32 -12.41
C GLU A 156 4.45 0.44 -11.18
N TYR A 157 5.65 -0.14 -11.02
CA TYR A 157 6.00 -0.90 -9.83
C TYR A 157 6.03 -0.02 -8.58
N VAL A 158 6.61 1.18 -8.68
CA VAL A 158 6.62 2.16 -7.58
C VAL A 158 5.18 2.59 -7.23
N PHE A 159 4.36 2.84 -8.24
CA PHE A 159 2.96 3.20 -8.04
C PHE A 159 2.16 2.06 -7.37
N ALA A 160 2.30 0.82 -7.85
CA ALA A 160 1.65 -0.35 -7.25
C ALA A 160 2.09 -0.57 -5.80
N THR A 161 3.40 -0.41 -5.52
CA THR A 161 3.94 -0.50 -4.16
C THR A 161 3.40 0.62 -3.26
N LEU A 162 3.23 1.83 -3.79
CA LEU A 162 2.63 2.95 -3.05
C LEU A 162 1.17 2.70 -2.72
N SER A 163 0.37 2.19 -3.66
CA SER A 163 -1.04 1.86 -3.41
C SER A 163 -1.18 0.76 -2.35
N LEU A 164 -0.38 -0.31 -2.45
CA LEU A 164 -0.32 -1.36 -1.42
C LEU A 164 0.09 -0.81 -0.04
N TYR A 165 1.05 0.11 0.01
CA TYR A 165 1.43 0.79 1.25
C TYR A 165 0.27 1.62 1.83
N LEU A 166 -0.47 2.34 0.99
CA LEU A 166 -1.63 3.10 1.44
C LEU A 166 -2.72 2.18 2.00
N ASP A 167 -3.00 1.06 1.35
CA ASP A 167 -3.98 0.09 1.83
C ASP A 167 -3.63 -0.44 3.22
N ILE A 168 -2.36 -0.76 3.47
CA ILE A 168 -1.90 -1.21 4.80
C ILE A 168 -2.07 -0.11 5.85
N ILE A 169 -1.68 1.14 5.54
CA ILE A 169 -1.79 2.27 6.47
C ILE A 169 -3.26 2.58 6.80
N TYR A 170 -4.15 2.57 5.80
CA TYR A 170 -5.56 2.81 6.01
C TYR A 170 -6.24 1.65 6.75
N LEU A 171 -5.93 0.40 6.42
CA LEU A 171 -6.38 -0.77 7.16
C LEU A 171 -5.96 -0.66 8.65
N PHE A 172 -4.71 -0.31 8.91
CA PHE A 172 -4.23 -0.07 10.27
C PHE A 172 -4.98 1.05 10.99
N SER A 173 -5.24 2.17 10.32
CA SER A 173 -6.04 3.28 10.88
C SER A 173 -7.46 2.85 11.25
N PHE A 174 -8.11 2.04 10.41
CA PHE A 174 -9.44 1.48 10.72
C PHE A 174 -9.39 0.47 11.87
N MET A 175 -8.36 -0.39 11.93
CA MET A 175 -8.15 -1.28 13.07
C MET A 175 -7.96 -0.50 14.38
N LEU A 176 -7.20 0.59 14.37
CA LEU A 176 -7.08 1.49 15.53
C LEU A 176 -8.41 2.11 15.94
N GLN A 177 -9.26 2.51 15.00
CA GLN A 177 -10.58 3.05 15.33
C GLN A 177 -11.50 2.00 15.99
N ILE A 178 -11.36 0.72 15.60
CA ILE A 178 -12.14 -0.39 16.16
C ILE A 178 -11.63 -0.79 17.56
N PHE A 179 -10.32 -1.00 17.72
CA PHE A 179 -9.73 -1.56 18.95
C PHE A 179 -9.13 -0.51 19.89
N GLY A 180 -8.97 0.73 19.43
CA GLY A 180 -8.39 1.82 20.20
C GLY A 180 -9.40 2.65 20.99
N GLY A 181 -10.70 2.53 20.69
CA GLY A 181 -11.79 3.24 21.37
C GLY A 181 -12.25 2.63 22.70
N GLY A 182 -11.69 1.48 23.09
CA GLY A 182 -11.97 0.83 24.38
C GLY A 182 -11.35 1.60 25.54
N ARG A 183 -12.03 2.65 26.02
CA ARG A 183 -11.80 3.15 27.38
C ARG A 183 -12.08 2.01 28.35
N ASP A 184 -11.09 1.64 29.17
CA ASP A 184 -11.24 0.67 30.25
C ASP A 184 -12.46 1.06 31.13
N PRO A 185 -13.49 0.20 31.28
CA PRO A 185 -14.58 0.42 32.24
C PRO A 185 -14.13 0.43 33.70
N LEU A 186 -12.84 0.15 33.97
CA LEU A 186 -12.23 0.02 35.29
C LEU A 186 -11.25 1.17 35.61
N GLY A 187 -11.20 2.22 34.80
CA GLY A 187 -10.50 3.45 35.19
C GLY A 187 -11.23 4.13 36.36
N PRO A 188 -10.52 4.62 37.40
CA PRO A 188 -11.17 5.35 38.49
C PRO A 188 -11.92 6.57 37.92
N GLN A 189 -13.20 6.68 38.26
CA GLN A 189 -14.02 7.85 37.94
C GLN A 189 -13.41 9.09 38.61
N PRO A 190 -13.18 10.21 37.90
CA PRO A 190 -12.78 11.44 38.55
C PRO A 190 -13.91 11.93 39.46
N GLN A 191 -13.63 12.00 40.77
CA GLN A 191 -14.46 12.76 41.70
C GLN A 191 -14.04 14.24 41.57
N GLY A 192 -14.95 15.07 41.07
CA GLY A 192 -14.79 16.51 40.96
C GLY A 192 -16.11 17.17 40.62
#